data_AF-A0A9E5V7F9-F1
#
_entry.id   AF-A0A9E5V7F9-F1
#
_cell.length_a   1.000
_cell.length_b   1.000
_cell.length_c   1.000
_cell.angle_alpha   90.00
_cell.angle_beta   90.00
_cell.angle_gamma   90.00
#
_symmetry.space_group_name_H-M   'P 1'
#
loop_
_entity.id
_entity.type
_entity.pdbx_description
1 polymer ?
#
loop_
_entity_poly.entity_id
_entity_poly.type
_entity_poly.pdbx_seq_one_letter_code
_entity_poly.pdbx_strand_id
1 'polypeptide(L)'
;MTMATKKLTLEEYFAYEDETDCRYELVDGELVEMPPETDRNNPAKALVTVLTLVDGFYEEAVFQGGDRIISTVFPELNLTVEQVFAAGQ
;
A
#
# COMPACT_ATOMS: atom_id res chain seq x y z
N MET A 1 -0.62 -19.08 21.87
CA MET A 1 -1.92 -19.70 22.18
C MET A 1 -2.91 -19.15 21.18
N THR A 2 -3.47 -19.97 20.30
CA THR A 2 -4.49 -19.57 19.33
C THR A 2 -5.84 -19.59 20.07
N MET A 3 -6.34 -18.43 20.47
CA MET A 3 -7.70 -18.31 20.98
C MET A 3 -8.67 -18.50 19.81
N ALA A 4 -9.80 -19.16 20.05
CA ALA A 4 -10.89 -19.21 19.09
C ALA A 4 -11.41 -17.79 18.83
N THR A 5 -11.37 -17.32 17.58
CA THR A 5 -11.88 -16.01 17.19
C THR A 5 -13.39 -15.98 17.38
N LYS A 6 -13.86 -15.29 18.42
CA LYS A 6 -15.28 -14.97 18.60
C LYS A 6 -15.70 -14.08 17.42
N LYS A 7 -16.75 -14.47 16.71
CA LYS A 7 -17.37 -13.58 15.72
C LYS A 7 -18.12 -12.45 16.42
N LEU A 8 -17.88 -11.22 15.98
CA LEU A 8 -18.47 -9.99 16.49
C LEU A 8 -19.57 -9.52 15.56
N THR A 9 -20.64 -8.99 16.15
CA THR A 9 -21.61 -8.14 15.46
C THR A 9 -21.05 -6.73 15.25
N LEU A 10 -21.67 -5.95 14.36
CA LEU A 10 -21.27 -4.55 14.16
C LEU A 10 -21.43 -3.70 15.43
N GLU A 11 -22.46 -3.97 16.22
CA GLU A 11 -22.72 -3.29 17.50
C GLU A 11 -21.64 -3.62 18.54
N GLU A 12 -21.24 -4.88 18.64
CA GLU A 12 -20.13 -5.29 19.52
C GLU A 12 -18.79 -4.72 19.06
N TYR A 13 -18.55 -4.60 17.74
CA TYR A 13 -17.35 -3.96 17.20
C TYR A 13 -17.27 -2.47 17.57
N PHE A 14 -18.36 -1.72 17.48
CA PHE A 14 -18.36 -0.31 17.90
C PHE A 14 -18.11 -0.10 19.40
N ALA A 15 -18.35 -1.12 20.22
CA ALA A 15 -18.08 -1.11 21.65
C ALA A 15 -16.76 -1.81 22.02
N TYR A 16 -15.99 -2.29 21.05
CA TYR A 16 -14.74 -3.03 21.29
C TYR A 16 -13.59 -2.05 21.59
N GLU A 17 -12.94 -2.25 22.74
CA GLU A 17 -11.69 -1.60 23.15
C GLU A 17 -10.82 -2.66 23.86
N ASP A 18 -9.53 -2.75 23.55
CA ASP A 18 -8.62 -3.77 24.10
C ASP A 18 -7.35 -3.20 24.77
N GLU A 19 -7.40 -1.94 25.19
CA GLU A 19 -6.29 -1.17 25.80
C GLU A 19 -5.03 -1.06 24.91
N THR A 20 -5.11 -1.50 23.65
CA THR A 20 -4.03 -1.34 22.66
C THR A 20 -4.22 -0.07 21.83
N ASP A 21 -3.13 0.39 21.22
CA ASP A 21 -3.16 1.45 20.18
C ASP A 21 -3.35 0.84 18.76
N CYS A 22 -3.70 -0.46 18.69
CA CYS A 22 -3.96 -1.13 17.43
C CYS A 22 -5.34 -0.74 16.90
N ARG A 23 -5.43 -0.54 15.59
CA ARG A 23 -6.70 -0.32 14.90
C ARG A 23 -7.09 -1.60 14.20
N TYR A 24 -8.38 -1.90 14.18
CA TYR A 24 -8.91 -3.12 13.59
C TYR A 24 -9.98 -2.80 12.55
N GLU A 25 -10.20 -3.73 11.64
CA GLU A 25 -11.29 -3.74 10.67
C GLU A 25 -12.15 -4.98 10.92
N LEU A 26 -13.48 -4.80 10.85
CA LEU A 26 -14.42 -5.91 10.96
C LEU A 26 -14.62 -6.55 9.58
N VAL A 27 -14.09 -7.76 9.38
CA VAL A 27 -14.17 -8.52 8.12
C VAL A 27 -14.95 -9.81 8.34
N ASP A 28 -16.15 -9.93 7.78
CA ASP A 28 -17.03 -11.11 7.91
C ASP A 28 -17.28 -11.58 9.36
N GLY A 29 -17.36 -10.58 10.27
CA GLY A 29 -17.56 -10.76 11.70
C GLY A 29 -16.27 -11.08 12.48
N GLU A 30 -15.12 -11.06 11.83
CA GLU A 30 -13.81 -11.25 12.47
C GLU A 30 -13.12 -9.91 12.66
N LEU A 31 -12.48 -9.74 13.82
CA LEU A 31 -11.67 -8.57 14.12
C LEU A 31 -10.28 -8.77 13.52
N VAL A 32 -9.98 -8.08 12.42
CA VAL A 32 -8.69 -8.16 11.72
C VAL A 32 -7.89 -6.91 12.04
N GLU A 33 -6.64 -7.06 12.51
CA GLU A 33 -5.78 -5.89 12.75
C GLU A 33 -5.51 -5.17 11.43
N MET A 34 -5.74 -3.87 11.41
CA MET A 34 -5.49 -3.05 10.24
C MET A 34 -3.98 -2.98 10.03
N PRO A 35 -3.48 -3.29 8.82
CA PRO A 35 -2.06 -3.14 8.55
C PRO A 35 -1.61 -1.68 8.71
N PRO A 36 -0.31 -1.43 8.95
CA PRO A 36 0.22 -0.08 8.92
C PRO A 36 -0.06 0.56 7.55
N GLU A 37 -0.12 1.89 7.55
CA GLU A 37 -0.29 2.65 6.31
C GLU A 37 0.83 2.31 5.31
N THR A 38 0.45 2.05 4.07
CA THR A 38 1.42 1.75 3.00
C THR A 38 2.19 3.00 2.62
N ASP A 39 3.46 2.84 2.23
CA ASP A 39 4.31 3.94 1.72
C ASP A 39 3.65 4.73 0.57
N ARG A 40 2.76 4.11 -0.21
CA ARG A 40 1.98 4.77 -1.28
C ARG A 40 1.12 5.94 -0.80
N ASN A 41 0.66 5.91 0.45
CA ASN A 41 -0.19 6.95 1.01
C ASN A 41 0.62 8.00 1.78
N ASN A 42 1.94 7.82 1.88
CA ASN A 42 2.82 8.77 2.54
C ASN A 42 3.32 9.82 1.52
N PRO A 43 2.87 11.09 1.59
CA PRO A 43 3.29 12.13 0.64
C PRO A 43 4.79 12.48 0.77
N ALA A 44 5.45 12.11 1.87
CA ALA A 44 6.90 12.26 2.00
C ALA A 44 7.69 11.21 1.21
N LYS A 45 7.05 10.14 0.75
CA LYS A 45 7.66 9.10 -0.08
C LYS A 45 7.54 9.48 -1.55
N ALA A 46 8.66 9.85 -2.15
CA ALA A 46 8.76 10.05 -3.60
C ALA A 46 8.76 8.69 -4.31
N LEU A 47 7.61 8.31 -4.86
CA LEU A 47 7.41 7.06 -5.58
C LEU A 47 7.04 7.33 -7.03
N VAL A 48 7.55 6.49 -7.94
CA VAL A 48 7.05 6.40 -9.32
C VAL A 48 6.48 5.02 -9.53
N THR A 49 5.22 4.97 -9.97
CA THR A 49 4.55 3.73 -10.32
C THR A 49 4.43 3.63 -11.84
N VAL A 50 4.96 2.56 -12.43
CA VAL A 50 4.78 2.21 -13.84
C VAL A 50 3.72 1.12 -13.93
N LEU A 51 2.65 1.39 -14.70
CA LEU A 51 1.59 0.43 -14.98
C LEU A 51 1.76 -0.13 -16.40
N THR A 52 1.90 -1.46 -16.50
CA THR A 52 2.02 -2.17 -17.78
C THR A 52 0.76 -2.95 -18.06
N LEU A 53 0.13 -2.75 -19.22
CA LEU A 53 -1.05 -3.52 -19.60
C LEU A 53 -0.64 -4.91 -20.13
N VAL A 54 -1.01 -5.97 -19.42
CA VAL A 54 -0.74 -7.38 -19.74
C VAL A 54 -2.06 -8.15 -19.65
N ASP A 55 -2.44 -8.82 -20.74
CA ASP A 55 -3.66 -9.66 -20.83
C ASP A 55 -4.95 -8.99 -20.33
N GLY A 56 -5.08 -7.67 -20.55
CA GLY A 56 -6.26 -6.88 -20.15
C GLY A 56 -6.22 -6.35 -18.73
N PHE A 57 -5.14 -6.58 -17.98
CA PHE A 57 -4.93 -6.09 -16.62
C PHE A 57 -3.66 -5.25 -16.53
N TYR A 58 -3.65 -4.26 -15.62
CA TYR A 58 -2.43 -3.50 -15.35
C TYR A 58 -1.59 -4.21 -14.30
N GLU A 59 -0.36 -4.57 -14.66
CA GLU A 59 0.68 -4.96 -13.71
C GLU A 59 1.41 -3.72 -13.20
N GLU A 60 1.69 -3.70 -11.90
CA GLU A 60 2.30 -2.57 -11.21
C GLU A 60 3.78 -2.82 -10.91
N ALA A 61 4.63 -1.86 -11.24
CA ALA A 61 6.01 -1.78 -10.76
C ALA A 61 6.25 -0.43 -10.06
N VAL A 62 6.67 -0.47 -8.80
CA VAL A 62 6.93 0.72 -7.97
C VAL A 62 8.43 0.92 -7.82
N PHE A 63 8.88 2.15 -8.03
CA PHE A 63 10.27 2.59 -7.95
C PHE A 63 10.39 3.74 -6.94
N GLN A 64 11.54 3.87 -6.29
CA GLN A 64 11.81 4.94 -5.33
C GLN A 64 13.27 5.41 -5.33
N GLY A 65 13.52 6.64 -4.87
CA GLY A 65 14.88 7.14 -4.67
C GLY A 65 15.79 7.04 -5.92
N GLY A 66 16.92 6.35 -5.78
CA GLY A 66 17.89 6.13 -6.86
C GLY A 66 17.48 5.07 -7.89
N ASP A 67 16.34 4.41 -7.74
CA ASP A 67 15.90 3.36 -8.66
C ASP A 67 15.74 3.89 -10.08
N ARG A 68 16.31 3.18 -11.06
CA ARG A 68 16.06 3.45 -12.48
C ARG A 68 14.66 2.98 -12.84
N ILE A 69 13.90 3.88 -13.46
CA ILE A 69 12.53 3.59 -13.91
C ILE A 69 12.61 2.72 -15.17
N ILE A 70 11.97 1.55 -15.12
CA ILE A 70 11.90 0.62 -16.25
C ILE A 70 10.54 0.72 -16.92
N SER A 71 10.53 0.92 -18.24
CA SER A 71 9.32 0.95 -19.05
C SER A 71 9.47 0.07 -20.28
N THR A 72 8.48 -0.78 -20.53
CA THR A 72 8.42 -1.60 -21.75
C THR A 72 8.11 -0.78 -23.00
N VAL A 73 7.38 0.34 -22.85
CA VAL A 73 7.03 1.26 -23.93
C VAL A 73 8.21 2.18 -24.27
N PHE A 74 9.03 2.53 -23.28
CA PHE A 74 10.22 3.38 -23.45
C PHE A 74 11.48 2.68 -22.90
N PRO A 75 12.05 1.68 -23.59
CA PRO A 75 13.20 0.91 -23.07
C PRO A 75 14.46 1.75 -22.85
N GLU A 76 14.62 2.81 -23.64
CA GLU A 76 15.75 3.75 -23.56
C GLU A 76 15.55 4.80 -22.46
N LEU A 77 14.47 4.73 -21.67
CA LEU A 77 14.28 5.60 -20.52
C LEU A 77 15.41 5.37 -19.51
N ASN A 78 16.19 6.42 -19.26
CA ASN A 78 17.34 6.41 -18.38
C ASN A 78 17.23 7.50 -17.31
N LEU A 79 16.12 7.47 -16.57
CA LEU A 79 15.85 8.37 -15.45
C LEU A 79 15.69 7.57 -14.16
N THR A 80 16.19 8.13 -13.06
CA THR A 80 15.87 7.65 -11.71
C THR A 80 14.67 8.41 -11.13
N VAL A 81 14.06 7.86 -10.07
CA VAL A 81 12.97 8.54 -9.37
C VAL A 81 13.41 9.91 -8.85
N GLU A 82 14.57 9.99 -8.21
CA GLU A 82 15.16 11.26 -7.77
C GLU A 82 15.27 12.29 -8.89
N GLN A 83 15.70 11.89 -10.08
CA GLN A 83 15.81 12.80 -11.23
C GLN A 83 14.45 13.30 -11.72
N VAL A 84 13.42 12.45 -11.68
CA VAL A 84 12.05 12.85 -12.02
C VAL A 84 11.52 13.89 -11.04
N PHE A 85 11.73 13.69 -9.73
CA PHE A 85 11.28 14.64 -8.71
C PHE A 85 12.12 15.92 -8.61
N ALA A 86 13.39 15.88 -9.04
CA ALA A 86 14.24 17.07 -9.13
C ALA A 86 13.93 17.94 -10.36
N ALA A 87 13.37 17.35 -11.43
CA ALA A 87 13.01 18.05 -12.65
C ALA A 87 11.75 18.92 -12.42
N GLY A 88 11.93 20.19 -12.07
CA GLY A 88 10.84 21.14 -11.85
C GLY A 88 11.01 22.08 -10.66
N GLN A 89 12.10 21.92 -9.90
CA GLN A 89 12.60 22.94 -8.97
C GLN A 89 13.38 24.06 -9.67
#